data_AF-A0A3S9PGM7-F1
#
_entry.id   AF-A0A3S9PGM7-F1
#
_cell.length_a   1.000
_cell.length_b   1.000
_cell.length_c   1.000
_cell.angle_alpha   90.00
_cell.angle_beta   90.00
_cell.angle_gamma   90.00
#
_symmetry.space_group_name_H-M   'P 1'
#
loop_
_entity.id
_entity.type
_entity.pdbx_description
1 polymer ?
#
loop_
_entity_poly.entity_id
_entity_poly.type
_entity_poly.pdbx_seq_one_letter_code
_entity_poly.pdbx_strand_id
1 'polypeptide(L)'
;MTSSDGRFAAGTNVSGTADTQVSCGAGDGNYQLVPILSGVKALNLASGRYLNVHQCVYYSPSATNHFTTVVTSSDGRFAAGTNVSGTADTQVSCGAGDGNYQLVPILSGVKALDLTSGSYVNLHQCVYYSSSATDHFTTVVTSSDGRFAAGTNVSGTADSQVSCGAGDGNYQLVPILSGVKALSVA
;
A
#
# COMPACT_ATOMS: atom_id res chain seq x y z
N MET A 1 -4.25 5.82 -6.19
CA MET A 1 -2.90 5.90 -6.77
C MET A 1 -2.90 5.21 -8.13
N THR A 2 -2.07 5.63 -9.08
CA THR A 2 -2.04 5.06 -10.43
C THR A 2 -0.60 4.67 -10.78
N SER A 3 -0.40 3.54 -11.45
CA SER A 3 0.88 3.17 -12.05
C SER A 3 1.31 4.22 -13.09
N SER A 4 2.61 4.36 -13.32
CA SER A 4 3.13 5.35 -14.27
C SER A 4 2.63 5.14 -15.71
N ASP A 5 2.29 3.90 -16.09
CA ASP A 5 1.67 3.57 -17.39
C ASP A 5 0.12 3.65 -17.41
N GLY A 6 -0.51 4.00 -16.29
CA GLY A 6 -1.95 4.20 -16.21
C GLY A 6 -2.81 2.93 -16.15
N ARG A 7 -2.23 1.73 -16.27
CA ARG A 7 -3.00 0.47 -16.37
C ARG A 7 -3.58 -0.01 -15.04
N PHE A 8 -2.89 0.26 -13.94
CA PHE A 8 -3.33 -0.11 -12.59
C PHE A 8 -3.63 1.14 -11.79
N ALA A 9 -4.85 1.24 -11.26
CA ALA A 9 -5.27 2.39 -10.48
C ALA A 9 -6.09 1.97 -9.26
N ALA A 10 -5.98 2.76 -8.20
CA ALA A 10 -6.83 2.74 -7.02
C ALA A 10 -7.43 4.14 -6.83
N GLY A 11 -8.71 4.20 -6.49
CA GLY A 11 -9.50 5.41 -6.33
C GLY A 11 -9.18 6.26 -5.11
N THR A 12 -8.02 6.07 -4.47
CA THR A 12 -7.58 6.80 -3.28
C THR A 12 -7.76 8.32 -3.47
N ASN A 13 -8.55 8.92 -2.59
CA ASN A 13 -8.94 10.33 -2.62
C ASN A 13 -9.00 10.92 -1.20
N VAL A 14 -9.26 12.23 -1.15
CA VAL A 14 -9.72 12.94 0.05
C VAL A 14 -11.05 13.58 -0.34
N SER A 15 -12.09 13.32 0.46
CA SER A 15 -13.47 13.70 0.16
C SER A 15 -14.24 13.95 1.44
N GLY A 16 -15.27 14.81 1.37
CA GLY A 16 -16.24 14.98 2.46
C GLY A 16 -17.27 13.85 2.54
N THR A 17 -17.25 12.90 1.61
CA THR A 17 -18.12 11.71 1.60
C THR A 17 -17.28 10.46 1.64
N ALA A 18 -17.64 9.52 2.52
CA ALA A 18 -16.97 8.24 2.65
C ALA A 18 -17.24 7.36 1.41
N ASP A 19 -16.17 6.87 0.79
CA ASP A 19 -16.29 5.83 -0.23
C ASP A 19 -16.73 4.51 0.42
N THR A 20 -17.82 3.94 -0.08
CA THR A 20 -18.38 2.66 0.41
C THR A 20 -18.12 1.50 -0.53
N GLN A 21 -17.51 1.76 -1.69
CA GLN A 21 -17.20 0.75 -2.70
C GLN A 21 -15.75 0.90 -3.18
N VAL A 22 -15.17 -0.23 -3.56
CA VAL A 22 -13.84 -0.26 -4.19
C VAL A 22 -13.92 0.42 -5.55
N SER A 23 -13.04 1.37 -5.79
CA SER A 23 -12.81 1.97 -7.09
C SER A 23 -11.39 1.64 -7.54
N CYS A 24 -11.26 0.80 -8.56
CA CYS A 24 -9.97 0.38 -9.12
C CYS A 24 -10.00 0.43 -10.64
N GLY A 25 -8.83 0.57 -11.25
CA GLY A 25 -8.67 0.48 -12.71
C GLY A 25 -8.98 -0.92 -13.23
N ALA A 26 -9.28 -1.01 -14.53
CA ALA A 26 -9.64 -2.27 -15.20
C ALA A 26 -8.49 -3.29 -15.26
N GLY A 27 -7.25 -2.86 -15.00
CA GLY A 27 -6.05 -3.65 -15.20
C GLY A 27 -5.58 -3.62 -16.65
N ASP A 28 -4.85 -4.65 -17.08
CA ASP A 28 -4.21 -4.71 -18.40
C ASP A 28 -4.76 -5.81 -19.32
N GLY A 29 -5.89 -6.42 -18.93
CA GLY A 29 -6.53 -7.53 -19.64
C GLY A 29 -6.05 -8.92 -19.22
N ASN A 30 -4.79 -9.04 -18.76
CA ASN A 30 -4.26 -10.28 -18.18
C ASN A 30 -4.49 -10.32 -16.66
N TYR A 31 -4.33 -9.16 -16.01
CA TYR A 31 -4.59 -8.99 -14.60
C TYR A 31 -5.81 -8.08 -14.43
N GLN A 32 -6.77 -8.54 -13.63
CA GLN A 32 -8.00 -7.83 -13.34
C GLN A 32 -8.20 -7.71 -11.83
N LEU A 33 -9.04 -6.75 -11.44
CA LEU A 33 -9.47 -6.59 -10.07
C LEU A 33 -10.11 -7.89 -9.56
N VAL A 34 -9.73 -8.30 -8.34
CA VAL A 34 -10.43 -9.37 -7.59
C VAL A 34 -11.26 -8.68 -6.50
N PRO A 35 -12.58 -8.46 -6.69
CA PRO A 35 -13.35 -7.57 -5.83
C PRO A 35 -13.40 -8.04 -4.37
N ILE A 36 -13.52 -9.34 -4.13
CA ILE A 36 -13.62 -9.92 -2.78
C ILE A 36 -12.34 -9.72 -1.95
N LEU A 37 -11.18 -9.64 -2.63
CA LEU A 37 -9.88 -9.41 -2.02
C LEU A 37 -9.50 -7.93 -1.95
N SER A 38 -10.33 -7.06 -2.53
CA SER A 38 -10.13 -5.63 -2.51
C SER A 38 -10.93 -5.02 -1.38
N GLY A 39 -10.48 -3.89 -0.85
CA GLY A 39 -11.12 -3.23 0.28
C GLY A 39 -11.13 -1.72 0.12
N VAL A 40 -12.07 -1.08 0.81
CA VAL A 40 -12.14 0.38 0.95
C VAL A 40 -12.25 0.71 2.43
N LYS A 41 -11.49 1.71 2.88
CA LYS A 41 -11.55 2.19 4.26
C LYS A 41 -11.57 3.71 4.26
N ALA A 42 -12.72 4.28 4.60
CA ALA A 42 -12.83 5.70 4.88
C ALA A 42 -12.15 6.01 6.23
N LEU A 43 -11.29 7.03 6.23
CA LEU A 43 -10.55 7.48 7.41
C LEU A 43 -10.81 8.96 7.63
N ASN A 44 -11.23 9.33 8.84
CA ASN A 44 -11.35 10.74 9.21
C ASN A 44 -9.97 11.27 9.59
N LEU A 45 -9.32 11.98 8.68
CA LEU A 45 -7.97 12.53 8.91
C LEU A 45 -7.94 13.59 10.02
N ALA A 46 -9.07 14.22 10.36
CA ALA A 46 -9.15 15.21 11.43
C ALA A 46 -9.32 14.58 12.83
N SER A 47 -9.55 13.27 12.95
CA SER A 47 -9.77 12.62 14.25
C SER A 47 -8.49 12.27 15.01
N GLY A 48 -7.32 12.57 14.45
CA GLY A 48 -6.03 12.23 15.04
C GLY A 48 -4.88 13.00 14.40
N ARG A 49 -3.68 12.80 14.96
CA ARG A 49 -2.45 13.43 14.47
C ARG A 49 -1.75 12.57 13.42
N TYR A 50 -1.82 11.25 13.56
CA TYR A 50 -1.09 10.31 12.72
C TYR A 50 -2.06 9.53 11.84
N LEU A 51 -1.76 9.48 10.55
CA LEU A 51 -2.23 8.41 9.66
C LEU A 51 -1.21 7.27 9.76
N ASN A 52 -1.58 6.20 10.45
CA ASN A 52 -0.75 5.02 10.58
C ASN A 52 -1.05 4.09 9.41
N VAL A 53 -0.12 3.98 8.45
CA VAL A 53 -0.26 3.11 7.29
C VAL A 53 0.40 1.77 7.61
N HIS A 54 -0.42 0.72 7.69
CA HIS A 54 0.05 -0.64 7.86
C HIS A 54 0.01 -1.36 6.52
N GLN A 55 1.14 -1.90 6.11
CA GLN A 55 1.28 -2.75 4.95
C GLN A 55 1.50 -4.19 5.41
N CYS A 56 0.64 -5.07 4.94
CA CYS A 56 0.67 -6.49 5.23
C CYS A 56 0.97 -7.24 3.95
N VAL A 57 2.11 -7.94 3.92
CA VAL A 57 2.52 -8.77 2.79
C VAL A 57 2.25 -10.22 3.15
N TYR A 58 1.59 -10.93 2.25
CA TYR A 58 1.27 -12.34 2.35
C TYR A 58 1.97 -13.10 1.23
N TYR A 59 2.28 -14.37 1.47
CA TYR A 59 2.84 -15.27 0.48
C TYR A 59 2.05 -16.57 0.41
N SER A 60 1.84 -17.07 -0.81
CA SER A 60 1.26 -18.39 -1.03
C SER A 60 2.28 -19.35 -1.63
N PRO A 61 2.64 -20.44 -0.94
CA PRO A 61 3.51 -21.47 -1.51
C PRO A 61 2.88 -22.21 -2.70
N SER A 62 1.54 -22.32 -2.74
CA SER A 62 0.85 -23.03 -3.82
C SER A 62 0.72 -22.18 -5.09
N ALA A 63 0.45 -20.88 -4.94
CA ALA A 63 0.43 -19.93 -6.07
C ALA A 63 1.81 -19.34 -6.40
N THR A 64 2.81 -19.56 -5.53
CA THR A 64 4.18 -19.04 -5.65
C THR A 64 4.20 -17.52 -5.87
N ASN A 65 3.38 -16.79 -5.11
CA ASN A 65 3.24 -15.35 -5.28
C ASN A 65 3.04 -14.62 -3.95
N HIS A 66 3.36 -13.33 -4.00
CA HIS A 66 3.11 -12.40 -2.92
C HIS A 66 1.83 -11.58 -3.20
N PHE A 67 1.21 -11.14 -2.11
CA PHE A 67 0.05 -10.26 -2.12
C PHE A 67 0.21 -9.21 -1.02
N THR A 68 -0.02 -7.94 -1.35
CA THR A 68 0.07 -6.83 -0.39
C THR A 68 -1.30 -6.25 -0.14
N THR A 69 -1.63 -5.99 1.13
CA THR A 69 -2.78 -5.16 1.50
C THR A 69 -2.41 -4.06 2.49
N VAL A 70 -3.15 -2.96 2.40
CA VAL A 70 -3.02 -1.78 3.28
C VAL A 70 -4.32 -1.42 3.98
N VAL A 71 -5.42 -2.07 3.59
CA VAL A 71 -6.73 -1.99 4.22
C VAL A 71 -7.28 -3.41 4.33
N THR A 72 -8.27 -3.63 5.18
CA THR A 72 -8.84 -4.98 5.28
C THR A 72 -9.60 -5.34 4.00
N SER A 73 -9.37 -6.55 3.45
CA SER A 73 -10.12 -7.07 2.31
C SER A 73 -11.62 -7.12 2.63
N SER A 74 -12.50 -7.04 1.61
CA SER A 74 -13.95 -7.06 1.81
C SER A 74 -14.47 -8.31 2.53
N ASP A 75 -13.79 -9.44 2.39
CA ASP A 75 -14.10 -10.69 3.09
C ASP A 75 -13.43 -10.83 4.47
N GLY A 76 -12.64 -9.84 4.89
CA GLY A 76 -12.01 -9.79 6.21
C GLY A 76 -10.75 -10.64 6.38
N ARG A 77 -10.39 -11.51 5.43
CA ARG A 77 -9.28 -12.48 5.59
C ARG A 77 -7.90 -11.82 5.66
N PHE A 78 -7.71 -10.73 4.92
CA PHE A 78 -6.46 -9.99 4.85
C PHE A 78 -6.60 -8.66 5.60
N ALA A 79 -6.57 -8.73 6.93
CA ALA A 79 -6.72 -7.56 7.79
C ALA A 79 -5.44 -6.70 7.83
N ALA A 80 -5.61 -5.38 7.80
CA ALA A 80 -4.54 -4.40 7.97
C ALA A 80 -4.95 -3.33 8.99
N GLY A 81 -4.02 -2.98 9.87
CA GLY A 81 -4.22 -2.05 10.99
C GLY A 81 -4.35 -0.58 10.63
N THR A 82 -4.33 -0.20 9.34
CA THR A 82 -4.30 1.20 8.90
C THR A 82 -5.37 2.05 9.57
N ASN A 83 -4.98 3.10 10.28
CA ASN A 83 -5.88 3.90 11.12
C ASN A 83 -5.46 5.38 11.17
N VAL A 84 -6.32 6.19 11.78
CA VAL A 84 -5.97 7.55 12.23
C VAL A 84 -6.05 7.57 13.74
N SER A 85 -5.00 8.05 14.41
CA SER A 85 -4.97 8.12 15.87
C SER A 85 -4.10 9.28 16.38
N GLY A 86 -4.15 9.54 17.68
CA GLY A 86 -3.27 10.52 18.34
C GLY A 86 -1.83 10.03 18.52
N THR A 87 -1.57 8.74 18.29
CA THR A 87 -0.29 8.08 18.60
C THR A 87 0.31 7.47 17.34
N ALA A 88 1.63 7.60 17.19
CA ALA A 88 2.36 6.92 16.13
C ALA A 88 2.42 5.42 16.42
N ASP A 89 1.90 4.59 15.52
CA ASP A 89 2.03 3.14 15.62
C ASP A 89 3.47 2.74 15.27
N THR A 90 4.08 1.93 16.13
CA THR A 90 5.48 1.49 16.00
C THR A 90 5.64 0.04 15.62
N GLN A 91 4.53 -0.71 15.57
CA GLN A 91 4.48 -2.12 15.22
C GLN A 91 3.42 -2.37 14.16
N VAL A 92 3.73 -3.23 13.20
CA VAL A 92 2.77 -3.58 12.17
C VAL A 92 1.67 -4.49 12.75
N SER A 93 0.40 -4.20 12.43
CA SER A 93 -0.77 -4.98 12.81
C SER A 93 -1.40 -5.54 11.53
N CYS A 94 -1.32 -6.87 11.38
CA CYS A 94 -1.79 -7.62 10.23
C CYS A 94 -2.58 -8.85 10.67
N GLY A 95 -3.57 -9.25 9.88
CA GLY A 95 -4.24 -10.54 10.04
C GLY A 95 -3.31 -11.70 9.64
N ALA A 96 -3.61 -12.91 10.09
CA ALA A 96 -2.79 -14.09 9.79
C ALA A 96 -2.84 -14.55 8.31
N GLY A 97 -3.89 -14.14 7.58
CA GLY A 97 -4.19 -14.61 6.23
C GLY A 97 -5.28 -15.69 6.25
N ASP A 98 -5.30 -16.58 5.27
CA ASP A 98 -6.40 -17.56 5.07
C ASP A 98 -5.96 -19.02 4.94
N GLY A 99 -4.71 -19.32 5.32
CA GLY A 99 -4.11 -20.65 5.22
C GLY A 99 -3.48 -20.95 3.86
N ASN A 100 -4.01 -20.40 2.76
CA ASN A 100 -3.36 -20.44 1.45
C ASN A 100 -2.32 -19.33 1.30
N TYR A 101 -2.63 -18.17 1.88
CA TYR A 101 -1.75 -17.01 1.99
C TYR A 101 -1.40 -16.80 3.45
N GLN A 102 -0.11 -16.78 3.75
CA GLN A 102 0.42 -16.61 5.10
C GLN A 102 1.13 -15.26 5.20
N LEU A 103 0.96 -14.57 6.33
CA LEU A 103 1.65 -13.31 6.59
C LEU A 103 3.17 -13.50 6.49
N VAL A 104 3.85 -12.55 5.85
CA VAL A 104 5.30 -12.42 5.78
C VAL A 104 5.71 -11.20 6.62
N PRO A 105 6.03 -11.36 7.92
CA PRO A 105 6.24 -10.23 8.83
C PRO A 105 7.39 -9.33 8.39
N ILE A 106 8.48 -9.92 7.87
CA ILE A 106 9.69 -9.19 7.50
C ILE A 106 9.48 -8.24 6.30
N LEU A 107 8.53 -8.57 5.41
CA LEU A 107 8.15 -7.75 4.25
C LEU A 107 7.00 -6.79 4.56
N SER A 108 6.32 -7.00 5.69
CA SER A 108 5.29 -6.11 6.21
C SER A 108 5.92 -4.92 6.94
N GLY A 109 5.18 -3.83 7.12
CA GLY A 109 5.71 -2.62 7.74
C GLY A 109 4.62 -1.66 8.18
N VAL A 110 4.98 -0.70 9.04
CA VAL A 110 4.11 0.40 9.45
C VAL A 110 4.84 1.72 9.29
N LYS A 111 4.11 2.75 8.84
CA LYS A 111 4.59 4.13 8.84
C LYS A 111 3.54 5.05 9.44
N ALA A 112 3.89 5.69 10.54
CA ALA A 112 3.13 6.78 11.11
C ALA A 112 3.43 8.07 10.34
N LEU A 113 2.39 8.67 9.76
CA LEU A 113 2.46 9.91 8.99
C LEU A 113 1.88 11.04 9.84
N ASP A 114 2.73 11.95 10.33
CA ASP A 114 2.29 13.12 11.10
C ASP A 114 1.59 14.12 10.19
N LEU A 115 0.25 14.14 10.23
CA LEU A 115 -0.60 14.98 9.39
C LEU A 115 -0.42 16.48 9.68
N THR A 116 0.21 16.86 10.80
CA THR A 116 0.51 18.27 11.13
C THR A 116 1.82 18.77 10.54
N SER A 117 2.63 17.89 9.96
CA SER A 117 3.96 18.21 9.42
C SER A 117 3.93 18.75 7.98
N GLY A 118 2.76 18.83 7.34
CA GLY A 118 2.61 19.29 5.97
C GLY A 118 1.16 19.33 5.50
N SER A 119 0.98 19.68 4.22
CA SER A 119 -0.34 19.84 3.59
C SER A 119 -0.67 18.72 2.60
N TYR A 120 0.31 17.84 2.34
CA TYR A 120 0.16 16.70 1.44
C TYR A 120 0.58 15.41 2.12
N VAL A 121 -0.27 14.39 2.01
CA VAL A 121 0.14 13.00 2.17
C VAL A 121 0.56 12.49 0.79
N ASN A 122 1.86 12.25 0.62
CA ASN A 122 2.43 11.69 -0.60
C ASN A 122 2.50 10.18 -0.43
N LEU A 123 1.63 9.45 -1.12
CA LEU A 123 1.64 7.99 -1.11
C LEU A 123 2.44 7.48 -2.32
N HIS A 124 3.49 6.73 -2.07
CA HIS A 124 4.36 6.13 -3.08
C HIS A 124 4.08 4.64 -3.16
N GLN A 125 3.79 4.11 -4.34
CA GLN A 125 3.64 2.69 -4.61
C GLN A 125 4.86 2.22 -5.41
N CYS A 126 5.58 1.28 -4.84
CA CYS A 126 6.77 0.66 -5.40
C CYS A 126 6.45 -0.79 -5.75
N VAL A 127 6.47 -1.11 -7.04
CA VAL A 127 6.20 -2.47 -7.53
C VAL A 127 7.54 -3.15 -7.80
N TYR A 128 7.71 -4.35 -7.27
CA TYR A 128 8.90 -5.17 -7.46
C TYR A 128 8.54 -6.46 -8.19
N TYR A 129 9.45 -6.95 -9.02
CA TYR A 129 9.30 -8.20 -9.76
C TYR A 129 10.50 -9.12 -9.58
N SER A 130 10.22 -10.41 -9.43
CA SER A 130 11.22 -11.47 -9.49
C SER A 130 10.97 -12.37 -10.70
N SER A 131 11.94 -12.44 -11.61
CA SER A 131 11.86 -13.29 -12.81
C SER A 131 11.99 -14.78 -12.47
N SER A 132 12.73 -15.14 -11.43
CA SER A 132 12.88 -16.54 -11.01
C SER A 132 11.63 -17.08 -10.32
N ALA A 133 10.89 -16.23 -9.59
CA ALA A 133 9.62 -16.60 -8.97
C ALA A 133 8.40 -16.32 -9.86
N THR A 134 8.56 -15.56 -10.95
CA THR A 134 7.45 -15.02 -11.76
C THR A 134 6.43 -14.28 -10.89
N ASP A 135 6.94 -13.46 -9.97
CA ASP A 135 6.13 -12.90 -8.89
C ASP A 135 6.30 -11.39 -8.77
N HIS A 136 5.21 -10.71 -8.46
CA HIS A 136 5.19 -9.28 -8.17
C HIS A 136 4.70 -9.04 -6.76
N PHE A 137 5.27 -8.04 -6.10
CA PHE A 137 4.60 -7.44 -4.95
C PHE A 137 4.82 -5.95 -4.90
N THR A 138 4.05 -5.32 -4.02
CA THR A 138 3.99 -3.88 -3.91
C THR A 138 4.35 -3.45 -2.50
N THR A 139 5.07 -2.34 -2.37
CA THR A 139 5.19 -1.62 -1.11
C THR A 139 4.69 -0.19 -1.22
N VAL A 140 4.01 0.28 -0.18
CA VAL A 140 3.65 1.67 0.06
C VAL A 140 4.33 2.26 1.29
N VAL A 141 4.88 1.41 2.15
CA VAL A 141 5.78 1.79 3.24
C VAL A 141 7.00 0.87 3.18
N THR A 142 8.10 1.33 3.76
CA THR A 142 9.32 0.52 3.83
C THR A 142 9.05 -0.78 4.59
N SER A 143 9.47 -1.91 4.01
CA SER A 143 9.43 -3.22 4.69
C SER A 143 10.22 -3.19 6.00
N SER A 144 9.86 -4.05 6.96
CA SER A 144 10.53 -4.09 8.28
C SER A 144 12.04 -4.39 8.20
N ASP A 145 12.47 -5.12 7.17
CA ASP A 145 13.90 -5.36 6.90
C ASP A 145 14.60 -4.26 6.08
N GLY A 146 13.88 -3.21 5.69
CA GLY A 146 14.43 -2.07 4.96
C GLY A 146 14.72 -2.27 3.48
N ARG A 147 14.63 -3.51 2.94
CA ARG A 147 15.02 -3.82 1.56
C ARG A 147 14.11 -3.18 0.50
N PHE A 148 12.83 -3.03 0.83
CA PHE A 148 11.81 -2.53 -0.09
C PHE A 148 11.28 -1.18 0.38
N ALA A 149 12.10 -0.15 0.19
CA ALA A 149 11.80 1.22 0.64
C ALA A 149 10.74 1.91 -0.24
N ALA A 150 9.85 2.67 0.38
CA ALA A 150 8.87 3.52 -0.29
C ALA A 150 8.96 4.96 0.25
N GLY A 151 8.92 5.94 -0.66
CA GLY A 151 9.06 7.37 -0.35
C GLY A 151 7.87 8.01 0.37
N THR A 152 6.84 7.24 0.72
CA THR A 152 5.59 7.73 1.32
C THR A 152 5.84 8.67 2.49
N ASN A 153 5.32 9.89 2.46
CA ASN A 153 5.63 10.92 3.44
C ASN A 153 4.46 11.90 3.64
N VAL A 154 4.65 12.82 4.61
CA VAL A 154 3.88 14.06 4.69
C VAL A 154 4.84 15.21 4.43
N SER A 155 4.45 16.15 3.57
CA SER A 155 5.26 17.34 3.29
C SER A 155 4.41 18.53 2.86
N GLY A 156 5.04 19.71 2.74
CA GLY A 156 4.39 20.91 2.21
C GLY A 156 4.19 20.90 0.69
N THR A 157 4.75 19.92 -0.02
CA THR A 157 4.78 19.87 -1.48
C THR A 157 4.19 18.55 -1.98
N ALA A 158 3.38 18.63 -3.04
CA ALA A 158 2.93 17.44 -3.74
C ALA A 158 4.10 16.78 -4.47
N ASP A 159 4.41 15.53 -4.12
CA ASP A 159 5.42 14.76 -4.82
C ASP A 159 4.90 14.39 -6.22
N SER A 160 5.70 14.69 -7.24
CA SER A 160 5.35 14.46 -8.66
C SER A 160 6.04 13.25 -9.26
N GLN A 161 7.00 12.66 -8.54
CA GLN A 161 7.78 11.51 -8.98
C GLN A 161 7.81 10.45 -7.89
N VAL A 162 7.75 9.18 -8.31
CA VAL A 162 7.84 8.07 -7.37
C VAL A 162 9.29 7.87 -6.91
N SER A 163 9.48 7.89 -5.60
CA SER A 163 10.70 7.46 -4.90
C SER A 163 10.53 6.06 -4.32
N CYS A 164 11.39 5.12 -4.76
CA CYS A 164 11.39 3.71 -4.38
C CYS A 164 12.82 3.20 -4.17
N GLY A 165 13.00 2.21 -3.29
CA GLY A 165 14.25 1.46 -3.17
C GLY A 165 14.49 0.53 -4.36
N ALA A 166 15.74 0.13 -4.59
CA ALA A 166 16.11 -0.73 -5.73
C ALA A 166 15.58 -2.18 -5.61
N GLY A 167 15.26 -2.63 -4.40
CA GLY A 167 14.93 -4.02 -4.08
C GLY A 167 16.14 -4.76 -3.50
N ASP A 168 16.18 -6.08 -3.64
CA ASP A 168 17.18 -6.95 -2.97
C ASP A 168 18.00 -7.81 -3.93
N GLY A 169 17.92 -7.54 -5.23
CA GLY A 169 18.59 -8.31 -6.29
C GLY A 169 17.76 -9.48 -6.82
N ASN A 170 16.97 -10.15 -5.96
CA ASN A 170 16.00 -11.17 -6.39
C ASN A 170 14.70 -10.52 -6.87
N TYR A 171 14.30 -9.45 -6.20
CA TYR A 171 13.20 -8.58 -6.57
C TYR A 171 13.76 -7.23 -6.98
N GLN A 172 13.43 -6.83 -8.21
CA GLN A 172 13.89 -5.57 -8.79
C GLN A 172 12.71 -4.63 -8.96
N LEU A 173 12.95 -3.35 -8.71
CA LEU A 173 11.95 -2.31 -8.94
C LEU A 173 11.46 -2.35 -10.40
N VAL A 174 10.15 -2.20 -10.58
CA VAL A 174 9.49 -2.01 -11.86
C VAL A 174 8.98 -0.56 -11.92
N PRO A 175 9.76 0.39 -12.46
CA PRO A 175 9.42 1.81 -12.39
C PRO A 175 8.09 2.14 -13.08
N ILE A 176 7.82 1.50 -14.22
CA ILE A 176 6.61 1.76 -15.02
C ILE A 176 5.31 1.34 -14.31
N LEU A 177 5.39 0.36 -13.41
CA LEU A 177 4.25 -0.07 -12.59
C LEU A 177 4.17 0.67 -11.25
N SER A 178 5.22 1.40 -10.90
CA SER A 178 5.30 2.22 -9.69
C SER A 178 4.69 3.60 -9.93
N GLY A 179 4.28 4.30 -8.88
CA GLY A 179 3.62 5.60 -9.00
C GLY A 179 3.51 6.34 -7.67
N VAL A 180 3.16 7.63 -7.75
CA VAL A 180 2.93 8.49 -6.59
C VAL A 180 1.57 9.15 -6.68
N LYS A 181 0.92 9.33 -5.54
CA LYS A 181 -0.30 10.12 -5.40
C LYS A 181 -0.15 11.06 -4.21
N ALA A 182 -0.04 12.35 -4.51
CA ALA A 182 -0.21 13.39 -3.50
C ALA A 182 -1.70 13.59 -3.20
N LEU A 183 -2.04 13.60 -1.91
CA LEU A 183 -3.38 13.89 -1.40
C LEU A 183 -3.29 15.17 -0.58
N SER A 184 -4.05 16.19 -0.95
CA SER A 184 -4.15 17.41 -0.13
C SER A 184 -4.97 17.09 1.12
N VAL A 185 -4.41 17.41 2.29
CA VAL A 185 -4.98 17.10 3.61
C VAL A 185 -5.10 18.34 4.51
N ALA A 186 -4.81 19.53 3.96
CA ALA A 186 -4.98 20.81 4.61
C ALA A 186 -6.38 21.39 4.42
#